data_AF-A0A9P0JNC5-F1
#
_entry.id   AF-A0A9P0JNC5-F1
#
_cell.length_a   1.000
_cell.length_b   1.000
_cell.length_c   1.000
_cell.angle_alpha   90.00
_cell.angle_beta   90.00
_cell.angle_gamma   90.00
#
_symmetry.space_group_name_H-M   'P 1'
#
loop_
_entity.id
_entity.type
_entity.pdbx_description
1 polymer ?
#
loop_
_entity_poly.entity_id
_entity_poly.type
_entity_poly.pdbx_seq_one_letter_code
_entity_poly.pdbx_strand_id
1 'polypeptide(L)'
;MNSKVRNKVLSQQCREIIASVLEFMQKEATDGVTIPIDKVQECVSAATGVSLSSIRRVKKEVRNIKEHVAVSFPKPKRTNIKTKVALDGFDQGLLRRTIINYHITEKRIPTLRCIHRKMRDVAN
;
A
#
# COMPACT_ATOMS: atom_id res chain seq x y z
N MET A 1 17.72 18.27 -0.61
CA MET A 1 16.61 17.30 -0.71
C MET A 1 15.69 17.53 0.48
N ASN A 2 14.44 17.95 0.27
CA ASN A 2 13.47 18.02 1.37
C ASN A 2 13.05 16.61 1.77
N SER A 3 13.32 16.22 3.02
CA SER A 3 12.95 14.89 3.53
C SER A 3 11.43 14.78 3.60
N LYS A 4 10.86 13.89 2.77
CA LYS A 4 9.42 13.54 2.81
C LYS A 4 9.02 12.80 4.10
N VAL A 5 9.98 12.49 4.98
CA VAL A 5 9.82 11.69 6.20
C VAL A 5 9.73 12.57 7.46
N ARG A 6 10.19 13.83 7.39
CA ARG A 6 10.17 14.76 8.53
C ARG A 6 8.72 14.98 9.02
N ASN A 7 8.52 14.93 10.33
CA ASN A 7 7.22 15.09 11.01
C ASN A 7 6.13 14.07 10.64
N LYS A 8 6.53 12.86 10.20
CA LYS A 8 5.59 11.76 9.94
C LYS A 8 5.78 10.61 10.91
N VAL A 9 4.69 9.90 11.20
CA VAL A 9 4.75 8.63 11.92
C VAL A 9 5.49 7.61 11.06
N LEU A 10 6.58 7.08 11.60
CA LEU A 10 7.39 6.05 10.93
C LEU A 10 6.66 4.71 10.98
N SER A 11 6.58 4.04 9.83
CA SER A 11 6.11 2.65 9.76
C SER A 11 7.12 1.70 10.42
N GLN A 12 6.65 0.51 10.81
CA GLN A 12 7.49 -0.52 11.42
C GLN A 12 8.73 -0.84 10.56
N GLN A 13 8.54 -1.11 9.27
CA GLN A 13 9.63 -1.37 8.32
C GLN A 13 10.65 -0.23 8.27
N CYS A 14 10.20 1.03 8.37
CA CYS A 14 11.12 2.17 8.38
C CYS A 14 11.96 2.21 9.67
N ARG A 15 11.39 1.82 10.81
CA ARG A 15 12.11 1.75 12.08
C ARG A 15 13.15 0.62 12.06
N GLU A 16 12.81 -0.53 11.50
CA GLU A 16 13.73 -1.66 11.32
C GLU A 16 14.94 -1.24 10.46
N ILE A 17 14.71 -0.59 9.33
CA ILE A 17 15.80 -0.08 8.48
C ILE A 17 16.68 0.93 9.23
N ILE A 18 16.08 1.85 9.99
CA ILE A 18 16.84 2.84 10.78
C ILE A 18 17.69 2.14 11.85
N ALA A 19 17.13 1.14 12.54
CA ALA A 19 17.84 0.36 13.54
C ALA A 19 19.05 -0.37 12.94
N SER A 20 18.87 -1.05 11.79
CA SER A 20 19.97 -1.72 11.09
C SER A 20 21.09 -0.76 10.68
N VAL A 21 20.73 0.43 10.17
CA VAL A 21 21.72 1.45 9.78
C VAL A 21 22.47 1.98 11.02
N LEU A 22 21.78 2.19 12.14
CA LEU A 22 22.41 2.62 13.39
C LEU A 22 23.41 1.58 13.91
N GLU A 23 23.01 0.30 13.95
CA GLU A 23 23.90 -0.78 14.37
C GLU A 23 25.12 -0.91 13.45
N PHE A 24 24.92 -0.79 12.14
CA PHE A 24 26.02 -0.81 11.17
C PHE A 24 27.01 0.34 11.40
N MET A 25 26.51 1.56 11.57
CA MET A 25 27.36 2.74 11.81
C MET A 25 28.08 2.68 13.16
N GLN A 26 27.46 2.11 14.20
CA GLN A 26 28.11 1.88 15.50
C GLN A 26 29.24 0.84 15.39
N LYS A 27 29.05 -0.22 14.61
CA LYS A 27 30.11 -1.19 14.31
C LYS A 27 31.25 -0.54 13.52
N GLU A 28 30.96 0.25 12.49
CA GLU A 28 32.03 0.95 11.76
C GLU A 28 32.77 1.98 12.62
N ALA A 29 32.12 2.59 13.61
CA ALA A 29 32.77 3.50 14.55
C ALA A 29 33.72 2.78 15.53
N THR A 30 33.49 1.50 15.81
CA THR A 30 34.28 0.69 16.75
C THR A 30 35.37 -0.12 16.06
N ASP A 31 35.01 -0.81 14.98
CA ASP A 31 35.88 -1.73 14.24
C ASP A 31 36.58 -1.07 13.03
N GLY A 32 36.16 0.15 12.67
CA GLY A 32 36.60 0.85 11.48
C GLY A 32 35.79 0.51 10.22
N VAL A 33 36.11 1.20 9.12
CA VAL A 33 35.40 1.05 7.84
C VAL A 33 35.64 -0.35 7.27
N THR A 34 34.61 -1.20 7.32
CA THR A 34 34.71 -2.60 6.85
C THR A 34 34.56 -2.69 5.33
N ILE A 35 33.69 -1.84 4.75
CA ILE A 35 33.42 -1.83 3.31
C ILE A 35 34.04 -0.56 2.72
N PRO A 36 34.85 -0.66 1.64
CA PRO A 36 35.42 0.51 1.00
C PRO A 36 34.34 1.52 0.60
N ILE A 37 34.58 2.81 0.91
CA ILE A 37 33.62 3.90 0.69
C ILE A 37 33.23 4.03 -0.79
N ASP A 38 34.14 3.67 -1.70
CA ASP A 38 33.90 3.66 -3.15
C ASP A 38 32.74 2.73 -3.54
N LYS A 39 32.52 1.67 -2.76
CA LYS A 39 31.47 0.67 -3.00
C LYS A 39 30.16 1.06 -2.33
N VAL A 40 29.66 2.24 -2.68
CA VAL A 40 28.46 2.86 -2.07
C VAL A 40 27.23 1.91 -2.04
N GLN A 41 26.98 1.15 -3.11
CA GLN A 41 25.82 0.24 -3.13
C GLN A 41 25.96 -0.94 -2.17
N GLU A 42 27.17 -1.48 -2.00
CA GLU A 42 27.46 -2.57 -1.08
C GLU A 42 27.36 -2.09 0.36
N CYS A 43 27.90 -0.90 0.65
CA CYS A 43 27.76 -0.25 1.96
C CYS A 43 26.27 -0.02 2.32
N VAL A 44 25.47 0.53 1.42
CA VAL A 44 24.02 0.71 1.68
C VAL A 44 23.31 -0.63 1.86
N SER A 45 23.71 -1.68 1.13
CA SER A 45 23.14 -3.03 1.26
C SER A 45 23.41 -3.61 2.64
N ALA A 46 24.65 -3.52 3.11
CA ALA A 46 25.03 -3.95 4.45
C ALA A 46 24.34 -3.15 5.54
N ALA A 47 24.29 -1.81 5.40
CA ALA A 47 23.68 -0.93 6.41
C ALA A 47 22.16 -1.09 6.52
N THR A 48 21.46 -1.26 5.40
CA THR A 48 19.99 -1.32 5.38
C THR A 48 19.43 -2.74 5.44
N GLY A 49 20.26 -3.77 5.23
CA GLY A 49 19.82 -5.17 5.11
C GLY A 49 19.03 -5.48 3.83
N VAL A 50 18.97 -4.53 2.87
CA VAL A 50 18.21 -4.65 1.63
C VAL A 50 19.10 -5.19 0.50
N SER A 51 18.53 -6.01 -0.39
CA SER A 51 19.27 -6.59 -1.51
C SER A 51 19.84 -5.55 -2.49
N LEU A 52 21.00 -5.85 -3.08
CA LEU A 52 21.63 -5.02 -4.12
C LEU A 52 20.69 -4.74 -5.31
N SER A 53 19.87 -5.72 -5.70
CA SER A 53 18.88 -5.56 -6.76
C SER A 53 17.83 -4.50 -6.41
N SER A 54 17.34 -4.50 -5.18
CA SER A 54 16.40 -3.50 -4.69
C SER A 54 17.03 -2.12 -4.62
N ILE A 55 18.27 -2.00 -4.14
CA ILE A 55 19.02 -0.74 -4.12
C ILE A 55 19.21 -0.17 -5.52
N ARG A 56 19.55 -1.03 -6.50
CA ARG A 56 19.66 -0.61 -7.91
C ARG A 56 18.33 -0.10 -8.47
N ARG A 57 17.20 -0.72 -8.10
CA ARG A 57 15.85 -0.24 -8.48
C ARG A 57 15.57 1.13 -7.85
N VAL A 58 15.81 1.29 -6.56
CA VAL A 58 15.65 2.58 -5.87
C VAL A 58 16.53 3.66 -6.50
N LYS A 59 17.79 3.36 -6.83
CA LYS A 59 18.71 4.29 -7.52
C LYS A 59 18.14 4.75 -8.87
N LYS A 60 17.57 3.82 -9.66
CA LYS A 60 16.90 4.15 -10.93
C LYS A 60 15.67 5.03 -10.72
N GLU A 61 14.85 4.73 -9.71
CA GLU A 61 13.66 5.53 -9.39
C GLU A 61 14.04 6.95 -8.92
N VAL A 62 15.08 7.09 -8.09
CA VAL A 62 15.62 8.40 -7.68
C VAL A 62 16.11 9.19 -8.90
N ARG A 63 16.77 8.53 -9.86
CA ARG A 63 17.19 9.16 -11.11
C ARG A 63 16.00 9.68 -11.90
N ASN A 64 14.96 8.86 -12.10
CA ASN A 64 13.75 9.27 -12.78
C ASN A 64 13.05 10.46 -12.09
N ILE A 65 13.09 10.51 -10.76
CA ILE A 65 12.53 11.64 -9.98
C ILE A 65 13.36 12.92 -10.19
N LYS A 66 14.69 12.80 -10.22
CA LYS A 66 15.60 13.94 -10.48
C LYS A 66 15.49 14.47 -11.91
N GLU A 67 15.32 13.58 -12.88
CA GLU A 67 15.12 13.93 -14.31
C GLU A 67 13.68 14.37 -14.62
N HIS A 68 12.83 14.55 -13.60
CA HIS A 68 11.41 14.94 -13.72
C HIS A 68 10.54 13.99 -14.56
N VAL A 69 11.02 12.78 -14.86
CA VAL A 69 10.26 11.70 -15.51
C VAL A 69 9.17 11.15 -14.58
N ALA A 70 9.40 11.22 -13.26
CA ALA A 70 8.42 10.80 -12.24
C ALA A 70 8.33 11.81 -11.08
N VAL A 71 7.12 12.03 -10.55
CA VAL A 71 6.89 12.97 -9.43
C VAL A 71 7.24 12.36 -8.06
N SER A 72 7.14 11.04 -7.93
CA SER A 72 7.37 10.32 -6.68
C SER A 72 7.67 8.84 -6.93
N PHE A 73 8.17 8.15 -5.90
CA PHE A 73 8.25 6.69 -5.89
C PHE A 73 6.89 6.07 -6.21
N PRO A 74 6.86 5.00 -7.02
CA PRO A 74 5.62 4.34 -7.39
C PRO A 74 4.91 3.77 -6.16
N LYS A 75 3.60 4.03 -6.06
CA LYS A 75 2.77 3.39 -5.03
C LYS A 75 2.54 1.93 -5.41
N PRO A 76 2.47 1.00 -4.45
CA PRO A 76 2.06 -0.37 -4.75
C PRO A 76 0.72 -0.34 -5.49
N LYS A 77 0.63 -1.07 -6.62
CA LYS A 77 -0.60 -1.17 -7.39
C LYS A 77 -1.66 -1.78 -6.48
N ARG A 78 -2.76 -1.05 -6.23
CA ARG A 78 -3.93 -1.63 -5.57
C ARG A 78 -4.44 -2.76 -6.47
N THR A 79 -4.50 -3.97 -5.92
CA THR A 79 -5.22 -5.06 -6.57
C THR A 79 -6.69 -4.66 -6.64
N ASN A 80 -7.19 -4.38 -7.85
CA ASN A 80 -8.62 -4.19 -8.04
C ASN A 80 -9.33 -5.48 -7.63
N ILE A 81 -10.16 -5.40 -6.58
CA ILE A 81 -11.06 -6.48 -6.23
C ILE A 81 -12.06 -6.58 -7.39
N LYS A 82 -11.94 -7.63 -8.20
CA LYS A 82 -12.90 -7.88 -9.28
C LYS A 82 -14.28 -8.08 -8.66
N THR A 83 -15.28 -7.36 -9.15
CA THR A 83 -16.69 -7.62 -8.83
C THR A 83 -17.02 -9.06 -9.23
N LYS A 84 -17.38 -9.91 -8.27
CA LYS A 84 -17.69 -11.33 -8.50
C LYS A 84 -19.04 -11.55 -9.21
N VAL A 85 -19.89 -10.53 -9.24
CA VAL A 85 -21.25 -10.59 -9.77
C VAL A 85 -21.47 -9.36 -10.64
N ALA A 86 -21.89 -9.59 -11.89
CA ALA A 86 -22.42 -8.54 -12.75
C ALA A 86 -23.93 -8.47 -12.51
N LEU A 87 -24.37 -7.41 -11.82
CA LEU A 87 -25.80 -7.08 -11.71
C LEU A 87 -26.14 -6.15 -12.87
N ASP A 88 -27.22 -6.43 -13.59
CA ASP A 88 -27.70 -5.53 -14.63
C ASP A 88 -28.28 -4.23 -14.01
N GLY A 89 -28.58 -3.24 -14.85
CA GLY A 89 -29.13 -1.96 -14.34
C GLY A 89 -30.49 -2.11 -13.66
N PHE A 90 -31.27 -3.11 -14.04
CA PHE A 90 -32.59 -3.39 -13.50
C PHE A 90 -32.49 -4.01 -12.10
N ASP A 91 -31.69 -5.07 -11.93
CA ASP A 91 -31.38 -5.75 -10.68
C ASP A 91 -30.79 -4.79 -9.65
N GLN A 92 -29.89 -3.90 -10.08
CA GLN A 92 -29.34 -2.85 -9.22
C GLN A 92 -30.43 -1.89 -8.74
N GLY A 93 -31.35 -1.50 -9.62
CA GLY A 93 -32.49 -0.66 -9.28
C GLY A 93 -33.41 -1.33 -8.27
N LEU A 94 -33.73 -2.60 -8.49
CA LEU A 94 -34.56 -3.40 -7.59
C LEU A 94 -33.90 -3.54 -6.22
N LEU A 95 -32.61 -3.92 -6.18
CA LEU A 95 -31.84 -4.06 -4.94
C LEU A 95 -31.83 -2.76 -4.12
N ARG A 96 -31.57 -1.62 -4.78
CA ARG A 96 -31.58 -0.29 -4.14
C ARG A 96 -32.96 0.02 -3.55
N ARG A 97 -34.03 -0.21 -4.31
CA ARG A 97 -35.40 0.01 -3.84
C ARG A 97 -35.75 -0.88 -2.65
N THR A 98 -35.36 -2.15 -2.70
CA THR A 98 -35.58 -3.09 -1.59
C THR A 98 -34.88 -2.60 -0.33
N ILE A 99 -33.61 -2.20 -0.41
CA ILE A 99 -32.84 -1.68 0.74
C ILE A 99 -33.48 -0.40 1.30
N ILE A 100 -33.85 0.55 0.43
CA ILE A 100 -34.51 1.80 0.84
C ILE A 100 -35.82 1.50 1.57
N ASN A 101 -36.65 0.58 1.04
CA ASN A 101 -37.89 0.18 1.69
C ASN A 101 -37.64 -0.40 3.09
N TYR A 102 -36.62 -1.23 3.28
CA TYR A 102 -36.27 -1.75 4.60
C TYR A 102 -36.00 -0.64 5.63
N HIS A 103 -35.35 0.45 5.21
CA HIS A 103 -35.08 1.59 6.08
C HIS A 103 -36.30 2.50 6.29
N ILE A 104 -37.11 2.74 5.25
CA ILE A 104 -38.25 3.66 5.32
C ILE A 104 -39.49 2.98 5.93
N THR A 105 -39.93 1.86 5.36
CA THR A 105 -41.19 1.21 5.77
C THR A 105 -41.01 0.30 6.97
N GLU A 106 -39.92 -0.48 7.02
CA GLU A 106 -39.71 -1.48 8.08
C GLU A 106 -38.80 -0.99 9.22
N LYS A 107 -38.21 0.21 9.09
CA LYS A 107 -37.28 0.84 10.05
C LYS A 107 -36.22 -0.12 10.60
N ARG A 108 -35.73 -1.04 9.77
CA ARG A 108 -34.74 -2.06 10.17
C ARG A 108 -33.61 -2.16 9.16
N ILE A 109 -32.45 -2.57 9.63
CA ILE A 109 -31.29 -2.82 8.77
C ILE A 109 -31.52 -4.16 8.06
N PRO A 110 -31.54 -4.18 6.71
CA PRO A 110 -31.76 -5.41 5.97
C PRO A 110 -30.56 -6.36 6.10
N THR A 111 -30.85 -7.65 6.25
CA THR A 111 -29.85 -8.72 6.07
C THR A 111 -29.89 -9.26 4.64
N LEU A 112 -28.80 -9.86 4.17
CA LEU A 112 -28.74 -10.45 2.82
C LEU A 112 -29.84 -11.49 2.57
N ARG A 113 -30.17 -12.31 3.58
CA ARG A 113 -31.25 -13.31 3.49
C ARG A 113 -32.62 -12.67 3.29
N CYS A 114 -32.86 -11.55 3.98
CA CYS A 114 -34.09 -10.78 3.88
C CYS A 114 -34.25 -10.13 2.49
N ILE A 115 -33.17 -9.52 1.98
CA ILE A 115 -33.14 -8.93 0.64
C ILE A 115 -33.38 -10.01 -0.42
N HIS A 116 -32.65 -11.12 -0.34
CA HIS A 116 -32.76 -12.22 -1.30
C HIS A 116 -34.16 -12.82 -1.34
N ARG A 117 -34.82 -13.00 -0.18
CA ARG A 117 -36.21 -13.45 -0.12
C ARG A 117 -37.14 -12.49 -0.86
N LYS A 118 -37.10 -11.19 -0.54
CA LYS A 118 -37.95 -10.20 -1.19
C LYS A 118 -37.68 -10.05 -2.68
N MET A 119 -36.43 -10.12 -3.11
CA MET A 119 -36.10 -10.03 -4.55
C MET A 119 -36.60 -11.26 -5.32
N ARG A 120 -36.59 -12.45 -4.69
CA ARG A 120 -37.19 -13.65 -5.27
C ARG A 120 -38.71 -13.53 -5.40
N ASP A 121 -39.38 -12.98 -4.39
CA ASP A 121 -40.84 -12.83 -4.38
C ASP A 121 -41.34 -11.82 -5.41
N VAL A 122 -40.50 -10.86 -5.84
CA VAL A 122 -40.84 -9.82 -6.84
C VAL A 122 -40.53 -10.26 -8.27
N ALA A 123 -39.70 -11.30 -8.45
CA ALA A 123 -39.29 -11.81 -9.76
C ALA A 123 -40.20 -12.94 -10.30
N ASN A 124 -41.13 -13.46 -9.48
CA ASN A 124 -42.21 -14.37 -9.87
C ASN A 124 -43.52 -13.60 -10.05
#